data_AF-A0AAV0FXW1-F1
#
_entry.id   AF-A0AAV0FXW1-F1
#
_cell.length_a   1.000
_cell.length_b   1.000
_cell.length_c   1.000
_cell.angle_alpha   90.00
_cell.angle_beta   90.00
_cell.angle_gamma   90.00
#
_symmetry.space_group_name_H-M   'P 1'
#
loop_
_entity.id
_entity.type
_entity.pdbx_description
1 polymer ?
#
loop_
_entity_poly.entity_id
_entity_poly.type
_entity_poly.pdbx_seq_one_letter_code
_entity_poly.pdbx_strand_id
1 'polypeptide(L)'
;MRTNLSFGSGSPKSFQAYPRGDFDLESGIPKRSRKPKSSPFHPIKMIKSLGDQINYYYKVRPLLLFFISFCLAVTIIFILSSYQARFRVMGNLKKPNKGVEMYPFSEFKNLVMVAGHSVYTSSSCESVEKENAWFLESYQKHPGQAETFVAHIQKGVEITATDDVALLLFSGGETRKEAGPRSEAQSYWIVAESKGWFGNQEIVRRRALTEEHARDSFENLLFSVCRFRELTGSYPHNITVVGYDFKAERFVQLHRTAIRFPESRFIYSGTPSSPTSRDAALKSEAFVRTQFQDDPYGCKGSLFRKKLGRDPFHRSIPYPNGCPEIEGLFRYCGRTPYPGSLPWG
;
A
#
# COMPACT_ATOMS: atom_id res chain seq x y z
N MET A 1 35.55 -54.38 -24.33
CA MET A 1 36.06 -53.07 -23.90
C MET A 1 34.90 -52.26 -23.35
N ARG A 2 34.95 -51.95 -22.06
CA ARG A 2 34.06 -51.02 -21.35
C ARG A 2 34.51 -49.59 -21.64
N THR A 3 33.59 -48.64 -21.65
CA THR A 3 33.68 -47.46 -20.76
C THR A 3 32.32 -46.78 -20.61
N ASN A 4 31.86 -46.76 -19.37
CA ASN A 4 30.72 -46.01 -18.85
C ASN A 4 31.08 -44.53 -18.78
N LEU A 5 30.14 -43.64 -19.14
CA LEU A 5 30.21 -42.22 -18.81
C LEU A 5 29.45 -41.96 -17.50
N SER A 6 30.20 -41.54 -16.49
CA SER A 6 29.77 -41.20 -15.15
C SER A 6 29.23 -39.76 -15.09
N PHE A 7 28.09 -39.57 -14.42
CA PHE A 7 27.53 -38.27 -14.06
C PHE A 7 28.38 -37.61 -12.96
N GLY A 8 28.98 -36.47 -13.27
CA GLY A 8 29.68 -35.62 -12.31
C GLY A 8 28.73 -34.66 -11.59
N SER A 9 28.68 -34.75 -10.27
CA SER A 9 28.12 -33.74 -9.36
C SER A 9 29.09 -32.57 -9.25
N GLY A 10 28.69 -31.38 -9.68
CA GLY A 10 29.43 -30.14 -9.47
C GLY A 10 28.47 -28.95 -9.32
N SER A 11 28.45 -28.34 -8.14
CA SER A 11 27.71 -27.09 -7.89
C SER A 11 28.28 -25.94 -8.75
N PRO A 12 27.46 -25.04 -9.30
CA PRO A 12 27.97 -23.90 -10.07
C PRO A 12 28.69 -22.92 -9.14
N LYS A 13 29.97 -22.65 -9.44
CA LYS A 13 30.77 -21.61 -8.80
C LYS A 13 30.16 -20.25 -9.14
N SER A 14 29.87 -19.45 -8.10
CA SER A 14 29.41 -18.06 -8.24
C SER A 14 30.48 -17.21 -8.93
N PHE A 15 30.11 -16.58 -10.03
CA PHE A 15 30.88 -15.56 -10.73
C PHE A 15 31.00 -14.31 -9.83
N GLN A 16 32.20 -14.04 -9.29
CA GLN A 16 32.49 -12.80 -8.57
C GLN A 16 32.90 -11.73 -9.58
N ALA A 17 31.91 -11.01 -10.13
CA ALA A 17 32.18 -9.74 -10.77
C ALA A 17 32.34 -8.66 -9.69
N TYR A 18 33.47 -7.95 -9.74
CA TYR A 18 33.86 -6.77 -8.96
C TYR A 18 34.54 -7.02 -7.58
N PRO A 19 35.83 -6.66 -7.44
CA PRO A 19 36.51 -6.60 -6.14
C PRO A 19 35.94 -5.46 -5.29
N ARG A 20 35.65 -5.73 -4.01
CA ARG A 20 35.34 -4.70 -3.01
C ARG A 20 36.58 -3.80 -2.79
N GLY A 21 36.52 -2.60 -3.32
CA GLY A 21 37.39 -1.49 -2.97
C GLY A 21 36.62 -0.19 -3.23
N ASP A 22 36.64 0.74 -2.27
CA ASP A 22 35.95 2.02 -2.39
C ASP A 22 36.50 2.80 -3.59
N PHE A 23 35.64 2.96 -4.61
CA PHE A 23 35.94 3.70 -5.82
C PHE A 23 35.20 5.03 -5.76
N ASP A 24 35.95 6.10 -5.53
CA ASP A 24 35.44 7.46 -5.51
C ASP A 24 35.30 7.97 -6.96
N LEU A 25 34.05 8.19 -7.39
CA LEU A 25 33.70 8.38 -8.81
C LEU A 25 34.03 9.77 -9.36
N GLU A 26 34.45 10.73 -8.52
CA GLU A 26 34.69 12.11 -8.92
C GLU A 26 36.17 12.47 -9.22
N SER A 27 37.16 11.62 -8.90
CA SER A 27 38.58 12.02 -9.00
C SER A 27 39.49 11.15 -9.86
N GLY A 28 38.99 10.06 -10.48
CA GLY A 28 39.65 9.39 -11.61
C GLY A 28 41.07 8.84 -11.43
N ILE A 29 41.63 8.73 -10.20
CA ILE A 29 43.00 8.24 -9.96
C ILE A 29 43.03 7.08 -8.95
N PRO A 30 43.62 5.91 -9.29
CA PRO A 30 43.73 4.77 -8.38
C PRO A 30 44.84 4.93 -7.32
N LYS A 31 44.49 4.86 -6.02
CA LYS A 31 45.46 4.84 -4.90
C LYS A 31 46.17 3.49 -4.79
N ARG A 32 47.51 3.49 -4.89
CA ARG A 32 48.39 2.33 -4.61
C ARG A 32 48.42 2.00 -3.11
N SER A 33 47.95 0.82 -2.72
CA SER A 33 48.12 0.27 -1.37
C SER A 33 49.54 -0.28 -1.17
N ARG A 34 50.27 0.22 -0.17
CA ARG A 34 51.57 -0.32 0.27
C ARG A 34 51.40 -1.73 0.89
N LYS A 35 52.16 -2.72 0.41
CA LYS A 35 52.27 -4.06 1.02
C LYS A 35 53.07 -4.00 2.32
N PRO A 36 52.62 -4.60 3.44
CA PRO A 36 53.45 -4.80 4.61
C PRO A 36 54.28 -6.10 4.49
N LYS A 37 55.52 -6.05 5.00
CA LYS A 37 56.44 -7.18 5.15
C LYS A 37 55.84 -8.23 6.10
N SER A 38 55.77 -9.49 5.69
CA SER A 38 55.35 -10.61 6.53
C SER A 38 56.51 -11.11 7.40
N SER A 39 56.42 -10.90 8.71
CA SER A 39 57.10 -11.74 9.71
C SER A 39 56.26 -13.02 9.95
N PRO A 40 56.87 -14.15 10.33
CA PRO A 40 56.12 -15.36 10.60
C PRO A 40 55.45 -15.24 11.98
N PHE A 41 54.20 -14.79 12.01
CA PHE A 41 53.38 -14.85 13.22
C PHE A 41 53.01 -16.32 13.51
N HIS A 42 53.41 -16.81 14.69
CA HIS A 42 53.10 -18.16 15.20
C HIS A 42 51.89 -18.13 16.17
N PRO A 43 50.64 -18.19 15.68
CA PRO A 43 49.43 -18.11 16.52
C PRO A 43 49.31 -19.28 17.53
N ILE A 44 49.89 -20.43 17.22
CA ILE A 44 49.80 -21.64 18.05
C ILE A 44 50.62 -21.51 19.36
N LYS A 45 51.69 -20.71 19.37
CA LYS A 45 52.47 -20.45 20.61
C LYS A 45 51.76 -19.46 21.54
N MET A 46 51.06 -18.47 21.00
CA MET A 46 50.32 -17.48 21.81
C MET A 46 49.06 -18.07 22.47
N ILE A 47 48.36 -19.01 21.82
CA ILE A 47 47.16 -19.65 22.41
C ILE A 47 47.54 -20.52 23.62
N LYS A 48 48.66 -21.24 23.56
CA LYS A 48 49.17 -21.99 24.73
C LYS A 48 49.59 -21.05 25.87
N SER A 49 50.26 -19.94 25.56
CA SER A 49 50.65 -18.91 26.53
C SER A 49 49.46 -18.25 27.25
N LEU A 50 48.34 -18.03 26.55
CA LEU A 50 47.11 -17.48 27.14
C LEU A 50 46.37 -18.51 28.01
N GLY A 51 46.32 -19.77 27.59
CA GLY A 51 45.73 -20.86 28.36
C GLY A 51 46.46 -21.10 29.68
N ASP A 52 47.79 -21.08 29.66
CA ASP A 52 48.62 -21.25 30.86
C ASP A 52 48.50 -20.04 31.81
N GLN A 53 48.36 -18.82 31.28
CA GLN A 53 48.05 -17.62 32.08
C GLN A 53 46.66 -17.70 32.73
N ILE A 54 45.64 -18.10 31.99
CA ILE A 54 44.27 -18.24 32.53
C ILE A 54 44.22 -19.32 33.62
N ASN A 55 44.90 -20.45 33.42
CA ASN A 55 45.01 -21.50 34.44
C ASN A 55 45.79 -21.02 35.68
N TYR A 56 46.85 -20.22 35.50
CA TYR A 56 47.57 -19.61 36.62
C TYR A 56 46.67 -18.65 37.42
N TYR A 57 45.91 -17.78 36.75
CA TYR A 57 44.97 -16.87 37.42
C TYR A 57 43.81 -17.61 38.10
N TYR A 58 43.33 -18.72 37.53
CA TYR A 58 42.34 -19.61 38.15
C TYR A 58 42.87 -20.23 39.44
N LYS A 59 44.17 -20.55 39.50
CA LYS A 59 44.83 -21.16 40.66
C LYS A 59 45.18 -20.16 41.76
N VAL A 60 45.49 -18.91 41.40
CA VAL A 60 45.98 -17.88 42.35
C VAL A 60 44.87 -16.96 42.86
N ARG A 61 43.84 -16.66 42.06
CA ARG A 61 42.72 -15.77 42.47
C ARG A 61 41.36 -16.24 41.91
N PRO A 62 40.86 -17.43 42.31
CA PRO A 62 39.58 -17.96 41.81
C PRO A 62 38.41 -17.02 42.08
N LEU A 63 38.43 -16.31 43.21
CA LEU A 63 37.40 -15.33 43.58
C LEU A 63 37.36 -14.14 42.60
N LEU A 64 38.51 -13.64 42.13
CA LEU A 64 38.56 -12.50 41.22
C LEU A 64 37.92 -12.84 39.86
N LEU A 65 38.21 -14.02 39.32
CA LEU A 65 37.61 -14.49 38.07
C LEU A 65 36.11 -14.77 38.21
N PHE A 66 35.70 -15.29 39.37
CA PHE A 66 34.29 -15.43 39.72
C PHE A 66 33.59 -14.06 39.74
N PHE A 67 34.19 -13.05 40.37
CA PHE A 67 33.63 -11.69 40.38
C PHE A 67 33.54 -11.07 38.99
N ILE A 68 34.56 -11.25 38.13
CA ILE A 68 34.54 -10.74 36.75
C ILE A 68 33.43 -11.41 35.93
N SER A 69 33.33 -12.74 36.01
CA SER A 69 32.28 -13.52 35.32
C SER A 69 30.89 -13.15 35.82
N PHE A 70 30.73 -12.99 37.14
CA PHE A 70 29.49 -12.55 37.78
C PHE A 70 29.10 -11.14 37.33
N CYS A 71 30.03 -10.19 37.30
CA CYS A 71 29.78 -8.84 36.80
C CYS A 71 29.33 -8.85 35.33
N LEU A 72 29.98 -9.63 34.46
CA LEU A 72 29.57 -9.78 33.07
C LEU A 72 28.16 -10.36 32.94
N ALA A 73 27.84 -11.41 33.71
CA ALA A 73 26.51 -12.02 33.74
C ALA A 73 25.43 -11.02 34.20
N VAL A 74 25.70 -10.27 35.28
CA VAL A 74 24.78 -9.22 35.79
C VAL A 74 24.58 -8.13 34.75
N THR A 75 25.64 -7.72 34.03
CA THR A 75 25.55 -6.70 32.98
C THR A 75 24.69 -7.17 31.82
N ILE A 76 24.86 -8.43 31.38
CA ILE A 76 24.03 -9.04 30.33
C ILE A 76 22.56 -9.13 30.77
N ILE A 77 22.29 -9.54 32.01
CA ILE A 77 20.94 -9.58 32.58
C ILE A 77 20.34 -8.17 32.63
N PHE A 78 21.10 -7.15 33.01
CA PHE A 78 20.64 -5.76 33.00
C PHE A 78 20.31 -5.26 31.60
N ILE A 79 21.14 -5.59 30.61
CA ILE A 79 20.89 -5.25 29.20
C ILE A 79 19.61 -5.94 28.72
N LEU A 80 19.49 -7.26 28.92
CA LEU A 80 18.29 -8.02 28.52
C LEU A 80 17.03 -7.52 29.23
N SER A 81 17.12 -7.22 30.53
CA SER A 81 16.03 -6.63 31.31
C SER A 81 15.67 -5.23 30.82
N SER A 82 16.66 -4.41 30.44
CA SER A 82 16.40 -3.07 29.87
C SER A 82 15.76 -3.15 28.49
N TYR A 83 16.14 -4.13 27.66
CA TYR A 83 15.49 -4.40 26.37
C TYR A 83 14.08 -4.92 26.56
N GLN A 84 13.86 -5.85 27.48
CA GLN A 84 12.53 -6.36 27.82
C GLN A 84 11.67 -5.27 28.44
N ALA A 85 12.21 -4.40 29.28
CA ALA A 85 11.51 -3.24 29.85
C ALA A 85 11.17 -2.22 28.77
N ARG A 86 12.05 -1.94 27.81
CA ARG A 86 11.74 -1.10 26.64
C ARG A 86 10.64 -1.72 25.76
N PHE A 87 10.69 -3.03 25.51
CA PHE A 87 9.62 -3.75 24.80
C PHE A 87 8.30 -3.77 25.58
N ARG A 88 8.35 -3.91 26.91
CA ARG A 88 7.18 -3.90 27.80
C ARG A 88 6.62 -2.49 27.96
N VAL A 89 7.44 -1.44 27.89
CA VAL A 89 7.03 -0.02 27.86
C VAL A 89 6.46 0.35 26.49
N MET A 90 6.95 -0.23 25.38
CA MET A 90 6.31 -0.12 24.06
C MET A 90 4.99 -0.91 23.98
N GLY A 91 4.90 -2.08 24.62
CA GLY A 91 3.66 -2.87 24.72
C GLY A 91 2.65 -2.33 25.75
N ASN A 92 3.13 -1.58 26.76
CA ASN A 92 2.34 -0.89 27.78
C ASN A 92 2.35 0.63 27.59
N LEU A 93 2.57 1.12 26.36
CA LEU A 93 2.02 2.42 26.02
C LEU A 93 0.51 2.22 26.12
N LYS A 94 -0.01 2.46 27.33
CA LYS A 94 -1.43 2.59 27.60
C LYS A 94 -1.97 3.37 26.43
N LYS A 95 -2.90 2.78 25.67
CA LYS A 95 -3.82 3.56 24.84
C LYS A 95 -4.15 4.79 25.68
N PRO A 96 -3.84 6.01 25.22
CA PRO A 96 -4.24 7.18 25.97
C PRO A 96 -5.72 6.97 26.27
N ASN A 97 -6.12 7.20 27.53
CA ASN A 97 -7.53 7.27 27.95
C ASN A 97 -8.34 7.78 26.76
N LYS A 98 -9.43 7.12 26.37
CA LYS A 98 -10.37 7.54 25.32
C LYS A 98 -10.66 9.05 25.49
N GLY A 99 -9.77 9.88 24.96
CA GLY A 99 -10.02 11.28 24.72
C GLY A 99 -11.16 11.24 23.74
N VAL A 100 -12.13 12.13 23.94
CA VAL A 100 -13.23 12.36 23.00
C VAL A 100 -12.67 12.15 21.60
N GLU A 101 -13.07 11.06 20.93
CA GLU A 101 -12.55 10.73 19.60
C GLU A 101 -13.01 11.87 18.71
N MET A 102 -12.11 12.82 18.46
CA MET A 102 -12.39 14.01 17.71
C MET A 102 -12.22 13.66 16.25
N TYR A 103 -13.34 13.44 15.58
CA TYR A 103 -13.38 13.15 14.16
C TYR A 103 -13.43 14.46 13.38
N PRO A 104 -12.44 14.76 12.51
CA PRO A 104 -12.33 16.07 11.86
C PRO A 104 -13.48 16.40 10.90
N PHE A 105 -14.29 15.40 10.53
CA PHE A 105 -15.37 15.51 9.54
C PHE A 105 -16.69 14.90 10.06
N SER A 106 -16.93 14.96 11.37
CA SER A 106 -18.07 14.29 12.04
C SER A 106 -19.47 14.72 11.58
N GLU A 107 -19.58 15.88 10.94
CA GLU A 107 -20.83 16.45 10.43
C GLU A 107 -21.31 15.78 9.13
N PHE A 108 -20.39 15.15 8.38
CA PHE A 108 -20.70 14.53 7.09
C PHE A 108 -21.27 13.13 7.27
N LYS A 109 -22.32 12.83 6.50
CA LYS A 109 -23.10 11.59 6.59
C LYS A 109 -23.08 10.79 5.31
N ASN A 110 -22.88 11.44 4.16
CA ASN A 110 -22.93 10.80 2.85
C ASN A 110 -21.54 10.71 2.24
N LEU A 111 -21.22 9.58 1.60
CA LEU A 111 -19.99 9.38 0.86
C LEU A 111 -20.26 9.58 -0.64
N VAL A 112 -19.53 10.51 -1.26
CA VAL A 112 -19.39 10.56 -2.72
C VAL A 112 -18.01 10.01 -3.05
N MET A 113 -17.95 8.85 -3.69
CA MET A 113 -16.70 8.17 -4.04
C MET A 113 -16.49 8.23 -5.55
N VAL A 114 -15.35 8.75 -6.00
CA VAL A 114 -14.96 8.80 -7.41
C VAL A 114 -13.86 7.77 -7.65
N ALA A 115 -14.14 6.79 -8.52
CA ALA A 115 -13.20 5.72 -8.83
C ALA A 115 -12.07 6.21 -9.75
N GLY A 116 -10.84 6.10 -9.27
CA GLY A 116 -9.63 6.33 -10.04
C GLY A 116 -9.44 5.27 -11.12
N HIS A 117 -8.96 5.72 -12.28
CA HIS A 117 -8.70 4.86 -13.44
C HIS A 117 -7.35 5.11 -14.13
N SER A 118 -6.62 6.15 -13.74
CA SER A 118 -5.35 6.56 -14.32
C SER A 118 -4.66 7.61 -13.46
N VAL A 119 -3.35 7.77 -13.66
CA VAL A 119 -2.51 8.76 -12.97
C VAL A 119 -2.29 9.95 -13.89
N TYR A 120 -2.49 11.16 -13.36
CA TYR A 120 -2.18 12.41 -14.05
C TYR A 120 -0.67 12.68 -13.91
N THR A 121 0.03 12.85 -15.03
CA THR A 121 1.50 12.90 -15.07
C THR A 121 2.07 14.19 -15.64
N SER A 122 1.25 15.05 -16.26
CA SER A 122 1.73 16.34 -16.78
C SER A 122 2.15 17.28 -15.66
N SER A 123 3.21 18.05 -15.91
CA SER A 123 3.67 19.12 -15.04
C SER A 123 2.89 20.42 -15.23
N SER A 124 2.32 20.64 -16.43
CA SER A 124 1.44 21.78 -16.72
C SER A 124 -0.01 21.32 -16.69
N CYS A 125 -0.82 21.90 -15.80
CA CYS A 125 -2.25 21.62 -15.62
C CYS A 125 -3.15 22.15 -16.76
N GLU A 126 -2.56 22.54 -17.89
CA GLU A 126 -3.23 23.26 -18.98
C GLU A 126 -3.93 22.35 -20.01
N SER A 127 -3.69 21.04 -19.97
CA SER A 127 -4.20 20.09 -20.96
C SER A 127 -4.62 18.75 -20.34
N VAL A 128 -5.37 18.81 -19.24
CA VAL A 128 -5.85 17.60 -18.54
C VAL A 128 -6.78 16.74 -19.40
N GLU A 129 -7.37 17.29 -20.45
CA GLU A 129 -8.21 16.55 -21.38
C GLU A 129 -7.41 15.75 -22.43
N LYS A 130 -6.09 15.95 -22.52
CA LYS A 130 -5.24 15.27 -23.50
C LYS A 130 -4.65 13.97 -22.96
N GLU A 131 -4.60 12.95 -23.81
CA GLU A 131 -4.09 11.62 -23.46
C GLU A 131 -2.64 11.64 -22.97
N ASN A 132 -1.80 12.53 -23.51
CA ASN A 132 -0.40 12.65 -23.12
C ASN A 132 -0.18 13.24 -21.72
N ALA A 133 -1.22 13.82 -21.11
CA ALA A 133 -1.18 14.33 -19.75
C ALA A 133 -1.41 13.23 -18.69
N TRP A 134 -1.80 12.03 -19.12
CA TRP A 134 -2.09 10.88 -18.26
C TRP A 134 -1.17 9.71 -18.59
N PHE A 135 -0.84 8.93 -17.57
CA PHE A 135 -0.20 7.64 -17.80
C PHE A 135 -1.26 6.63 -18.24
N LEU A 136 -1.29 6.25 -19.52
CA LEU A 136 -2.30 5.34 -20.08
C LEU A 136 -1.75 3.93 -20.34
N GLU A 137 -2.51 2.92 -19.90
CA GLU A 137 -2.29 1.53 -20.32
C GLU A 137 -2.58 1.36 -21.82
N SER A 138 -2.07 0.29 -22.43
CA SER A 138 -2.24 0.03 -23.87
C SER A 138 -3.70 0.07 -24.33
N TYR A 139 -4.62 -0.52 -23.55
CA TYR A 139 -6.06 -0.53 -23.84
C TYR A 139 -6.75 0.82 -23.57
N GLN A 140 -6.10 1.74 -22.85
CA GLN A 140 -6.60 3.09 -22.57
C GLN A 140 -6.13 4.11 -23.63
N LYS A 141 -5.19 3.74 -24.52
CA LYS A 141 -4.65 4.64 -25.54
C LYS A 141 -5.60 4.77 -26.73
N HIS A 142 -6.68 5.52 -26.54
CA HIS A 142 -7.62 5.90 -27.59
C HIS A 142 -8.14 7.33 -27.35
N PRO A 143 -8.62 8.03 -28.39
CA PRO A 143 -9.16 9.38 -28.25
C PRO A 143 -10.32 9.47 -27.26
N GLY A 144 -10.36 10.54 -26.46
CA GLY A 144 -11.44 10.85 -25.50
C GLY A 144 -11.32 10.09 -24.17
N GLN A 145 -10.24 9.34 -23.96
CA GLN A 145 -10.03 8.62 -22.70
C GLN A 145 -9.78 9.58 -21.54
N ALA A 146 -8.90 10.57 -21.75
CA ALA A 146 -8.56 11.56 -20.74
C ALA A 146 -9.77 12.44 -20.38
N GLU A 147 -10.56 12.85 -21.37
CA GLU A 147 -11.84 13.54 -21.18
C GLU A 147 -12.81 12.73 -20.29
N THR A 148 -12.81 11.39 -20.42
CA THR A 148 -13.67 10.56 -19.57
C THR A 148 -13.23 10.60 -18.09
N PHE A 149 -11.93 10.59 -17.82
CA PHE A 149 -11.40 10.73 -16.45
C PHE A 149 -11.77 12.09 -15.85
N VAL A 150 -11.58 13.15 -16.64
CA VAL A 150 -11.98 14.52 -16.31
C VAL A 150 -13.48 14.58 -15.98
N ALA A 151 -14.33 13.92 -16.78
CA ALA A 151 -15.76 13.87 -16.54
C ALA A 151 -16.12 13.18 -15.21
N HIS A 152 -15.42 12.10 -14.82
CA HIS A 152 -15.63 11.48 -13.49
C HIS A 152 -15.33 12.47 -12.36
N ILE A 153 -14.23 13.20 -12.47
CA ILE A 153 -13.78 14.17 -11.46
C ILE A 153 -14.81 15.28 -11.32
N GLN A 154 -15.16 15.92 -12.43
CA GLN A 154 -16.14 17.01 -12.44
C GLN A 154 -17.49 16.54 -11.88
N LYS A 155 -17.98 15.38 -12.31
CA LYS A 155 -19.27 14.83 -11.85
C LYS A 155 -19.29 14.57 -10.34
N GLY A 156 -18.19 14.06 -9.77
CA GLY A 156 -18.07 13.85 -8.33
C GLY A 156 -18.10 15.16 -7.53
N VAL A 157 -17.42 16.19 -8.03
CA VAL A 157 -17.43 17.53 -7.43
C VAL A 157 -18.83 18.14 -7.49
N GLU A 158 -19.51 18.08 -8.63
CA GLU A 158 -20.88 18.59 -8.82
C GLU A 158 -21.89 17.91 -7.89
N ILE A 159 -21.86 16.58 -7.79
CA ILE A 159 -22.75 15.84 -6.87
C ILE A 159 -22.50 16.29 -5.43
N THR A 160 -21.24 16.39 -5.02
CA THR A 160 -20.87 16.83 -3.67
C THR A 160 -21.33 18.27 -3.40
N ALA A 161 -21.22 19.16 -4.39
CA ALA A 161 -21.68 20.55 -4.28
C ALA A 161 -23.20 20.66 -4.04
N THR A 162 -23.99 19.68 -4.48
CA THR A 162 -25.46 19.65 -4.27
C THR A 162 -25.92 18.99 -2.98
N ASP A 163 -25.01 18.32 -2.26
CA ASP A 163 -25.29 17.64 -0.99
C ASP A 163 -24.38 18.18 0.10
N ASP A 164 -24.87 19.13 0.91
CA ASP A 164 -24.08 19.81 1.95
C ASP A 164 -23.55 18.88 3.05
N VAL A 165 -24.10 17.66 3.19
CA VAL A 165 -23.66 16.66 4.17
C VAL A 165 -22.87 15.52 3.54
N ALA A 166 -22.43 15.67 2.29
CA ALA A 166 -21.53 14.74 1.62
C ALA A 166 -20.04 15.03 1.86
N LEU A 167 -19.23 13.98 1.95
CA LEU A 167 -17.77 14.04 1.86
C LEU A 167 -17.33 13.36 0.57
N LEU A 168 -16.48 14.04 -0.20
CA LEU A 168 -15.93 13.55 -1.46
C LEU A 168 -14.62 12.80 -1.21
N LEU A 169 -14.54 11.55 -1.67
CA LEU A 169 -13.31 10.77 -1.73
C LEU A 169 -12.98 10.42 -3.19
N PHE A 170 -11.87 10.95 -3.68
CA PHE A 170 -11.20 10.33 -4.84
C PHE A 170 -10.47 9.08 -4.36
N SER A 171 -10.70 7.93 -4.99
CA SER A 171 -10.14 6.65 -4.54
C SER A 171 -9.33 5.96 -5.62
N GLY A 172 -8.18 5.43 -5.24
CA GLY A 172 -7.25 4.72 -6.13
C GLY A 172 -5.80 4.98 -5.76
N GLY A 173 -5.02 3.91 -5.65
CA GLY A 173 -3.65 3.96 -5.17
C GLY A 173 -2.57 4.14 -6.22
N GLU A 174 -1.32 3.97 -5.80
CA GLU A 174 -0.12 4.02 -6.64
C GLU A 174 0.04 2.71 -7.44
N THR A 175 -0.85 2.46 -8.40
CA THR A 175 -0.95 1.14 -9.06
C THR A 175 0.05 0.91 -10.20
N ARG A 176 0.83 1.93 -10.59
CA ARG A 176 1.65 1.93 -11.82
C ARG A 176 3.07 2.41 -11.53
N LYS A 177 4.06 1.54 -11.73
CA LYS A 177 5.46 1.84 -11.41
C LYS A 177 6.01 2.98 -12.26
N GLU A 178 5.67 2.97 -13.54
CA GLU A 178 6.17 3.90 -14.56
C GLU A 178 5.54 5.30 -14.44
N ALA A 179 4.41 5.43 -13.74
CA ALA A 179 3.79 6.73 -13.45
C ALA A 179 4.47 7.47 -12.27
N GLY A 180 5.38 6.80 -11.57
CA GLY A 180 6.00 7.29 -10.34
C GLY A 180 5.12 7.08 -9.09
N PRO A 181 5.57 7.54 -7.91
CA PRO A 181 4.86 7.37 -6.64
C PRO A 181 3.69 8.37 -6.52
N ARG A 182 2.76 8.28 -7.46
CA ARG A 182 1.55 9.12 -7.53
C ARG A 182 0.33 8.22 -7.54
N SER A 183 -0.60 8.48 -6.64
CA SER A 183 -1.86 7.76 -6.59
C SER A 183 -2.86 8.30 -7.62
N GLU A 184 -3.76 7.43 -8.08
CA GLU A 184 -4.87 7.85 -8.94
C GLU A 184 -5.77 8.86 -8.20
N ALA A 185 -5.97 8.68 -6.90
CA ALA A 185 -6.74 9.59 -6.05
C ALA A 185 -6.13 11.00 -5.96
N GLN A 186 -4.83 11.12 -5.67
CA GLN A 186 -4.15 12.43 -5.67
C GLN A 186 -4.21 13.10 -7.02
N SER A 187 -4.03 12.33 -8.10
CA SER A 187 -4.12 12.83 -9.47
C SER A 187 -5.47 13.50 -9.74
N TYR A 188 -6.56 12.85 -9.32
CA TYR A 188 -7.92 13.35 -9.52
C TYR A 188 -8.17 14.61 -8.69
N TRP A 189 -7.68 14.65 -7.45
CA TRP A 189 -7.78 15.84 -6.60
C TRP A 189 -7.03 17.04 -7.18
N ILE A 190 -5.80 16.84 -7.67
CA ILE A 190 -4.97 17.89 -8.30
C ILE A 190 -5.64 18.43 -9.56
N VAL A 191 -6.20 17.55 -10.40
CA VAL A 191 -6.93 17.98 -11.60
C VAL A 191 -8.15 18.83 -11.22
N ALA A 192 -8.95 18.41 -10.24
CA ALA A 192 -10.09 19.19 -9.74
C ALA A 192 -9.67 20.57 -9.21
N GLU A 193 -8.57 20.63 -8.45
CA GLU A 193 -7.99 21.87 -7.94
C GLU A 193 -7.56 22.79 -9.08
N SER A 194 -6.79 22.27 -10.03
CA SER A 194 -6.25 23.05 -11.15
C SER A 194 -7.32 23.65 -12.06
N LYS A 195 -8.47 22.99 -12.15
CA LYS A 195 -9.63 23.46 -12.93
C LYS A 195 -10.53 24.41 -12.14
N GLY A 196 -10.27 24.61 -10.85
CA GLY A 196 -11.11 25.42 -9.98
C GLY A 196 -12.52 24.84 -9.79
N TRP A 197 -12.73 23.54 -10.02
CA TRP A 197 -14.07 22.94 -9.99
C TRP A 197 -14.68 22.87 -8.59
N PHE A 198 -13.86 22.91 -7.54
CA PHE A 198 -14.37 23.08 -6.19
C PHE A 198 -15.20 24.38 -6.03
N GLY A 199 -15.11 25.29 -7.00
CA GLY A 199 -15.88 26.53 -7.11
C GLY A 199 -15.23 27.70 -6.38
N ASN A 200 -15.86 28.88 -6.47
CA ASN A 200 -15.57 30.02 -5.58
C ASN A 200 -15.98 29.76 -4.12
N GLN A 201 -16.58 28.60 -3.84
CA GLN A 201 -16.97 28.15 -2.52
C GLN A 201 -15.97 27.10 -2.05
N GLU A 202 -14.96 27.52 -1.29
CA GLU A 202 -14.04 26.69 -0.49
C GLU A 202 -14.72 25.55 0.31
N ILE A 203 -16.06 25.55 0.37
CA ILE A 203 -16.93 24.55 0.97
C ILE A 203 -16.68 23.13 0.45
N VAL A 204 -16.68 22.89 -0.88
CA VAL A 204 -16.45 21.51 -1.39
C VAL A 204 -15.00 21.10 -1.20
N ARG A 205 -14.06 22.03 -1.44
CA ARG A 205 -12.62 21.79 -1.26
C ARG A 205 -12.29 21.29 0.14
N ARG A 206 -12.88 21.88 1.19
CA ARG A 206 -12.67 21.48 2.60
C ARG A 206 -13.14 20.06 2.92
N ARG A 207 -14.06 19.50 2.14
CA ARG A 207 -14.63 18.16 2.31
C ARG A 207 -14.32 17.21 1.14
N ALA A 208 -13.27 17.52 0.38
CA ALA A 208 -12.75 16.68 -0.70
C ALA A 208 -11.37 16.11 -0.32
N LEU A 209 -11.31 14.80 -0.11
CA LEU A 209 -10.12 14.07 0.34
C LEU A 209 -9.81 12.90 -0.59
N THR A 210 -8.76 12.15 -0.24
CA THR A 210 -8.25 11.01 -1.00
C THR A 210 -8.30 9.71 -0.20
N GLU A 211 -8.50 8.61 -0.93
CA GLU A 211 -8.24 7.23 -0.52
C GLU A 211 -7.19 6.67 -1.49
N GLU A 212 -5.97 6.44 -1.00
CA GLU A 212 -4.80 6.25 -1.87
C GLU A 212 -4.23 4.83 -1.91
N HIS A 213 -5.03 3.83 -1.51
CA HIS A 213 -4.56 2.46 -1.34
C HIS A 213 -5.34 1.45 -2.17
N ALA A 214 -6.50 1.80 -2.73
CA ALA A 214 -7.26 0.86 -3.55
C ALA A 214 -6.52 0.44 -4.83
N ARG A 215 -6.47 -0.86 -5.08
CA ARG A 215 -5.81 -1.46 -6.27
C ARG A 215 -6.79 -2.00 -7.29
N ASP A 216 -8.07 -2.12 -6.94
CA ASP A 216 -9.15 -2.48 -7.85
C ASP A 216 -10.48 -1.82 -7.49
N SER A 217 -11.52 -2.10 -8.27
CA SER A 217 -12.85 -1.50 -8.07
C SER A 217 -13.55 -1.93 -6.77
N PHE A 218 -13.22 -3.10 -6.22
CA PHE A 218 -13.80 -3.54 -4.96
C PHE A 218 -13.14 -2.82 -3.78
N GLU A 219 -11.80 -2.76 -3.77
CA GLU A 219 -11.04 -2.00 -2.79
C GLU A 219 -11.40 -0.51 -2.85
N ASN A 220 -11.61 0.04 -4.05
CA ASN A 220 -12.09 1.42 -4.24
C ASN A 220 -13.32 1.71 -3.35
N LEU A 221 -14.32 0.83 -3.39
CA LEU A 221 -15.52 0.95 -2.56
C LEU A 221 -15.23 0.69 -1.08
N LEU A 222 -14.67 -0.48 -0.75
CA LEU A 222 -14.50 -0.92 0.64
C LEU A 222 -13.55 0.01 1.43
N PHE A 223 -12.46 0.44 0.80
CA PHE A 223 -11.48 1.32 1.41
C PHE A 223 -12.04 2.72 1.58
N SER A 224 -12.84 3.23 0.63
CA SER A 224 -13.51 4.52 0.78
C SER A 224 -14.53 4.51 1.92
N VAL A 225 -15.27 3.41 2.11
CA VAL A 225 -16.19 3.24 3.25
C VAL A 225 -15.42 3.28 4.58
N CYS A 226 -14.27 2.62 4.63
CA CYS A 226 -13.43 2.64 5.82
C CYS A 226 -12.80 4.02 6.04
N ARG A 227 -12.26 4.64 5.00
CA ARG A 227 -11.69 5.99 5.04
C ARG A 227 -12.71 7.03 5.53
N PHE A 228 -13.96 6.91 5.08
CA PHE A 228 -15.06 7.74 5.58
C PHE A 228 -15.25 7.56 7.08
N ARG A 229 -15.25 6.32 7.59
CA ARG A 229 -15.37 6.03 9.02
C ARG A 229 -14.21 6.57 9.86
N GLU A 230 -12.99 6.55 9.32
CA GLU A 230 -11.82 7.17 9.96
C GLU A 230 -11.97 8.69 10.11
N LEU A 231 -12.54 9.34 9.09
CA LEU A 231 -12.66 10.80 9.03
C LEU A 231 -13.84 11.33 9.84
N THR A 232 -14.97 10.61 9.84
CA THR A 232 -16.25 11.10 10.38
C THR A 232 -16.67 10.44 11.70
N GLY A 233 -16.07 9.32 12.06
CA GLY A 233 -16.47 8.57 13.25
C GLY A 233 -17.69 7.67 13.08
N SER A 234 -18.35 7.72 11.91
CA SER A 234 -19.50 6.89 11.58
C SER A 234 -19.38 6.32 10.17
N TYR A 235 -20.09 5.24 9.88
CA TYR A 235 -20.14 4.70 8.51
C TYR A 235 -21.12 5.52 7.67
N PRO A 236 -20.92 5.61 6.34
CA PRO A 236 -21.76 6.46 5.50
C PRO A 236 -23.22 6.01 5.54
N HIS A 237 -24.12 6.98 5.66
CA HIS A 237 -25.55 6.77 5.53
C HIS A 237 -25.93 6.54 4.07
N ASN A 238 -25.43 7.33 3.13
CA ASN A 238 -25.57 7.06 1.69
C ASN A 238 -24.21 6.93 1.03
N ILE A 239 -24.13 6.11 -0.02
CA ILE A 239 -22.95 6.02 -0.89
C ILE A 239 -23.38 6.36 -2.30
N THR A 240 -22.75 7.38 -2.89
CA THR A 240 -22.81 7.65 -4.33
C THR A 240 -21.46 7.32 -4.94
N VAL A 241 -21.42 6.40 -5.90
CA VAL A 241 -20.21 6.06 -6.66
C VAL A 241 -20.24 6.75 -8.02
N VAL A 242 -19.12 7.35 -8.40
CA VAL A 242 -18.89 7.97 -9.70
C VAL A 242 -17.78 7.23 -10.45
N GLY A 243 -18.03 6.89 -11.71
CA GLY A 243 -17.06 6.19 -12.57
C GLY A 243 -17.67 5.89 -13.93
N TYR A 244 -17.12 4.94 -14.66
CA TYR A 244 -17.67 4.53 -15.96
C TYR A 244 -19.09 3.98 -15.88
N ASP A 245 -19.96 4.40 -16.80
CA ASP A 245 -21.34 3.89 -16.94
C ASP A 245 -21.40 2.35 -17.10
N PHE A 246 -20.52 1.78 -17.93
CA PHE A 246 -20.49 0.34 -18.17
C PHE A 246 -20.13 -0.47 -16.92
N LYS A 247 -19.50 0.13 -15.89
CA LYS A 247 -19.15 -0.52 -14.61
C LYS A 247 -20.29 -0.51 -13.58
N ALA A 248 -21.40 0.19 -13.87
CA ALA A 248 -22.49 0.39 -12.91
C ALA A 248 -22.99 -0.94 -12.32
N GLU A 249 -23.28 -1.92 -13.18
CA GLU A 249 -23.80 -3.22 -12.74
C GLU A 249 -22.82 -3.94 -11.79
N ARG A 250 -21.51 -3.85 -12.04
CA ARG A 250 -20.51 -4.46 -11.14
C ARG A 250 -20.55 -3.81 -9.75
N PHE A 251 -20.62 -2.49 -9.68
CA PHE A 251 -20.68 -1.81 -8.39
C PHE A 251 -22.00 -2.08 -7.65
N VAL A 252 -23.13 -1.94 -8.35
CA VAL A 252 -24.47 -2.03 -7.75
C VAL A 252 -24.85 -3.47 -7.42
N GLN A 253 -24.56 -4.43 -8.30
CA GLN A 253 -25.05 -5.81 -8.13
C GLN A 253 -24.02 -6.73 -7.46
N LEU A 254 -22.71 -6.46 -7.62
CA LEU A 254 -21.65 -7.30 -7.07
C LEU A 254 -20.99 -6.66 -5.85
N HIS A 255 -20.32 -5.52 -6.00
CA HIS A 255 -19.52 -4.93 -4.91
C HIS A 255 -20.37 -4.50 -3.71
N ARG A 256 -21.47 -3.77 -3.96
CA ARG A 256 -22.44 -3.38 -2.94
C ARG A 256 -23.00 -4.61 -2.20
N THR A 257 -23.39 -5.64 -2.95
CA THR A 257 -23.93 -6.90 -2.40
C THR A 257 -22.89 -7.64 -1.55
N ALA A 258 -21.63 -7.68 -1.99
CA ALA A 258 -20.53 -8.31 -1.28
C ALA A 258 -20.27 -7.66 0.09
N ILE A 259 -20.42 -6.34 0.19
CA ILE A 259 -20.37 -5.61 1.47
C ILE A 259 -21.75 -5.49 2.14
N ARG A 260 -22.81 -6.09 1.58
CA ARG A 260 -24.20 -6.02 2.07
C ARG A 260 -24.71 -4.59 2.35
N PHE A 261 -24.26 -3.61 1.58
CA PHE A 261 -24.73 -2.24 1.75
C PHE A 261 -26.15 -2.10 1.18
N PRO A 262 -27.10 -1.42 1.86
CA PRO A 262 -28.49 -1.38 1.42
C PRO A 262 -28.65 -0.71 0.05
N GLU A 263 -29.44 -1.33 -0.82
CA GLU A 263 -29.69 -0.85 -2.18
C GLU A 263 -30.35 0.53 -2.19
N SER A 264 -31.31 0.78 -1.30
CA SER A 264 -32.00 2.07 -1.18
C SER A 264 -31.09 3.25 -0.80
N ARG A 265 -29.87 2.97 -0.32
CA ARG A 265 -28.88 3.97 0.11
C ARG A 265 -27.63 3.99 -0.79
N PHE A 266 -27.65 3.28 -1.92
CA PHE A 266 -26.53 3.14 -2.84
C PHE A 266 -26.88 3.66 -4.23
N ILE A 267 -26.19 4.71 -4.67
CA ILE A 267 -26.42 5.37 -5.95
C ILE A 267 -25.18 5.22 -6.81
N TYR A 268 -25.37 4.96 -8.11
CA TYR A 268 -24.27 4.94 -9.08
C TYR A 268 -24.50 6.02 -10.15
N SER A 269 -23.55 6.94 -10.29
CA SER A 269 -23.53 7.98 -11.31
C SER A 269 -22.44 7.68 -12.34
N GLY A 270 -22.84 7.04 -13.45
CA GLY A 270 -21.95 6.73 -14.56
C GLY A 270 -21.67 7.92 -15.47
N THR A 271 -20.43 8.07 -15.93
CA THR A 271 -20.12 8.90 -17.11
C THR A 271 -19.75 8.00 -18.29
N PRO A 272 -20.07 8.42 -19.53
CA PRO A 272 -19.87 7.58 -20.71
C PRO A 272 -18.39 7.39 -21.02
N SER A 273 -18.03 6.20 -21.50
CA SER A 273 -16.74 5.98 -22.17
C SER A 273 -16.69 6.67 -23.53
N SER A 274 -15.47 6.87 -24.06
CA SER A 274 -15.27 7.25 -25.46
C SER A 274 -16.06 6.33 -26.40
N PRO A 275 -16.76 6.87 -27.43
CA PRO A 275 -17.50 6.07 -28.39
C PRO A 275 -16.63 5.01 -29.09
N THR A 276 -15.36 5.33 -29.32
CA THR A 276 -14.42 4.46 -30.04
C THR A 276 -14.00 3.20 -29.27
N SER A 277 -14.13 3.21 -27.93
CA SER A 277 -13.73 2.08 -27.08
C SER A 277 -14.90 1.40 -26.36
N ARG A 278 -16.13 1.90 -26.54
CA ARG A 278 -17.32 1.45 -25.79
C ARG A 278 -17.57 -0.06 -25.92
N ASP A 279 -17.57 -0.61 -27.12
CA ASP A 279 -17.87 -2.03 -27.34
C ASP A 279 -16.80 -2.95 -26.71
N ALA A 280 -15.53 -2.58 -26.88
CA ALA A 280 -14.42 -3.29 -26.26
C ALA A 280 -14.48 -3.21 -24.73
N ALA A 281 -14.84 -2.04 -24.18
CA ALA A 281 -15.03 -1.83 -22.76
C ALA A 281 -16.18 -2.68 -22.19
N LEU A 282 -17.32 -2.74 -22.87
CA LEU A 282 -18.47 -3.57 -22.47
C LEU A 282 -18.12 -5.06 -22.47
N LYS A 283 -17.41 -5.54 -23.51
CA LYS A 283 -16.96 -6.93 -23.59
C LYS A 283 -15.97 -7.28 -22.48
N SER A 284 -14.99 -6.40 -22.25
CA SER A 284 -14.01 -6.54 -21.16
C SER A 284 -14.71 -6.56 -19.79
N GLU A 285 -15.66 -5.66 -19.59
CA GLU A 285 -16.41 -5.55 -18.34
C GLU A 285 -17.25 -6.79 -18.06
N ALA A 286 -17.94 -7.36 -19.06
CA ALA A 286 -18.71 -8.59 -18.90
C ALA A 286 -17.84 -9.73 -18.35
N PHE A 287 -16.61 -9.87 -18.86
CA PHE A 287 -15.67 -10.86 -18.35
C PHE A 287 -15.24 -10.58 -16.90
N VAL A 288 -14.96 -9.32 -16.55
CA VAL A 288 -14.59 -8.96 -15.17
C VAL A 288 -15.77 -9.15 -14.20
N ARG A 289 -17.01 -8.93 -14.64
CA ARG A 289 -18.20 -9.23 -13.83
C ARG A 289 -18.29 -10.70 -13.49
N THR A 290 -18.07 -11.60 -14.45
CA THR A 290 -18.02 -13.05 -14.18
C THR A 290 -16.93 -13.38 -13.14
N GLN A 291 -15.77 -12.73 -13.21
CA GLN A 291 -14.71 -12.93 -12.21
C GLN A 291 -15.16 -12.53 -10.79
N PHE A 292 -15.85 -11.40 -10.64
CA PHE A 292 -16.37 -10.96 -9.33
C PHE A 292 -17.62 -11.73 -8.88
N GLN A 293 -18.38 -12.36 -9.79
CA GLN A 293 -19.44 -13.30 -9.42
C GLN A 293 -18.85 -14.54 -8.73
N ASP A 294 -17.74 -15.06 -9.26
CA ASP A 294 -17.07 -16.24 -8.71
C ASP A 294 -16.19 -15.94 -7.47
N ASP A 295 -15.68 -14.72 -7.39
CA ASP A 295 -14.80 -14.22 -6.32
C ASP A 295 -15.20 -12.79 -5.89
N PRO A 296 -16.29 -12.64 -5.10
CA PRO A 296 -16.86 -11.34 -4.76
C PRO A 296 -15.92 -10.37 -4.03
N TYR A 297 -14.89 -10.91 -3.39
CA TYR A 297 -13.89 -10.15 -2.61
C TYR A 297 -12.55 -10.01 -3.36
N GLY A 298 -12.43 -10.60 -4.55
CA GLY A 298 -11.20 -10.55 -5.35
C GLY A 298 -9.99 -11.17 -4.64
N CYS A 299 -10.19 -12.26 -3.90
CA CYS A 299 -9.15 -12.93 -3.10
C CYS A 299 -8.40 -14.04 -3.85
N LYS A 300 -8.86 -14.44 -5.03
CA LYS A 300 -8.38 -15.62 -5.76
C LYS A 300 -8.14 -15.31 -7.24
N GLY A 301 -7.53 -16.28 -7.92
CA GLY A 301 -7.42 -16.31 -9.38
C GLY A 301 -6.77 -15.07 -9.99
N SER A 302 -7.37 -14.59 -11.08
CA SER A 302 -6.88 -13.44 -11.85
C SER A 302 -7.03 -12.12 -11.11
N LEU A 303 -8.09 -11.94 -10.31
CA LEU A 303 -8.33 -10.71 -9.55
C LEU A 303 -7.24 -10.50 -8.50
N PHE A 304 -6.93 -11.52 -7.72
CA PHE A 304 -5.85 -11.45 -6.73
C PHE A 304 -4.48 -11.20 -7.36
N ARG A 305 -4.16 -11.89 -8.46
CA ARG A 305 -2.91 -11.65 -9.20
C ARG A 305 -2.81 -10.21 -9.71
N LYS A 306 -3.92 -9.65 -10.21
CA LYS A 306 -3.98 -8.24 -10.62
C LYS A 306 -3.72 -7.31 -9.43
N LYS A 307 -4.31 -7.57 -8.26
CA LYS A 307 -4.05 -6.77 -7.03
C LYS A 307 -2.58 -6.80 -6.64
N LEU A 308 -1.95 -7.98 -6.64
CA LEU A 308 -0.51 -8.12 -6.33
C LEU A 308 0.37 -7.34 -7.30
N GLY A 309 0.02 -7.32 -8.59
CA GLY A 309 0.75 -6.56 -9.61
C GLY A 309 0.55 -5.04 -9.52
N ARG A 310 -0.45 -4.57 -8.77
CA ARG A 310 -0.81 -3.15 -8.61
C ARG A 310 -0.35 -2.55 -7.30
N ASP A 311 0.70 -3.13 -6.69
CA ASP A 311 1.42 -2.55 -5.56
C ASP A 311 2.93 -2.45 -5.85
N PRO A 312 3.33 -1.73 -6.91
CA PRO A 312 4.73 -1.65 -7.34
C PRO A 312 5.64 -0.93 -6.32
N PHE A 313 5.07 -0.14 -5.41
CA PHE A 313 5.79 0.61 -4.37
C PHE A 313 5.72 -0.04 -2.99
N HIS A 314 5.08 -1.21 -2.88
CA HIS A 314 4.96 -1.99 -1.65
C HIS A 314 4.40 -1.16 -0.47
N ARG A 315 3.33 -0.40 -0.74
CA ARG A 315 2.71 0.49 0.22
C ARG A 315 2.00 -0.34 1.29
N SER A 316 2.26 -0.04 2.56
CA SER A 316 1.47 -0.64 3.64
C SER A 316 0.01 -0.18 3.52
N ILE A 317 -0.93 -1.13 3.48
CA ILE A 317 -2.36 -0.84 3.44
C ILE A 317 -2.83 -0.53 4.88
N PRO A 318 -3.41 0.66 5.14
CA PRO A 318 -3.77 1.05 6.50
C PRO A 318 -5.01 0.30 7.01
N TYR A 319 -5.88 -0.17 6.12
CA TYR A 319 -7.13 -0.81 6.49
C TYR A 319 -6.94 -2.29 6.91
N PRO A 320 -7.74 -2.79 7.86
CA PRO A 320 -8.93 -2.17 8.48
C PRO A 320 -8.64 -1.33 9.73
N ASN A 321 -7.41 -0.86 9.96
CA ASN A 321 -7.18 0.08 11.07
C ASN A 321 -8.10 1.29 10.89
N GLY A 322 -8.69 1.77 11.99
CA GLY A 322 -9.69 2.82 11.96
C GLY A 322 -11.14 2.36 11.68
N CYS A 323 -11.35 1.09 11.33
CA CYS A 323 -12.67 0.50 11.06
C CYS A 323 -12.86 -0.86 11.75
N PRO A 324 -12.72 -0.92 13.08
CA PRO A 324 -12.75 -2.19 13.81
C PRO A 324 -14.07 -2.96 13.62
N GLU A 325 -15.18 -2.26 13.39
CA GLU A 325 -16.51 -2.87 13.23
C GLU A 325 -16.66 -3.69 11.95
N ILE A 326 -15.80 -3.46 10.94
CA ILE A 326 -15.80 -4.22 9.68
C ILE A 326 -14.48 -5.00 9.46
N GLU A 327 -13.66 -5.19 10.49
CA GLU A 327 -12.40 -5.94 10.39
C GLU A 327 -12.61 -7.35 9.82
N GLY A 328 -13.69 -8.02 10.24
CA GLY A 328 -14.03 -9.35 9.74
C GLY A 328 -14.37 -9.37 8.24
N LEU A 329 -14.96 -8.29 7.70
CA LEU A 329 -15.26 -8.15 6.27
C LEU A 329 -13.97 -8.07 5.44
N PHE A 330 -12.96 -7.35 5.92
CA PHE A 330 -11.65 -7.25 5.26
C PHE A 330 -10.89 -8.59 5.19
N ARG A 331 -11.14 -9.48 6.15
CA ARG A 331 -10.50 -10.82 6.20
C ARG A 331 -11.30 -11.89 5.47
N TYR A 332 -12.47 -11.55 4.93
CA TYR A 332 -13.40 -12.51 4.36
C TYR A 332 -13.15 -12.73 2.85
N CYS A 333 -13.11 -14.00 2.45
CA CYS A 333 -12.82 -14.43 1.07
C CYS A 333 -13.74 -15.59 0.63
N GLY A 334 -15.02 -15.51 1.00
CA GLY A 334 -16.06 -16.48 0.64
C GLY A 334 -16.75 -16.17 -0.69
N ARG A 335 -17.58 -17.11 -1.17
CA ARG A 335 -18.43 -16.93 -2.36
C ARG A 335 -19.79 -16.32 -2.05
N THR A 336 -20.27 -16.53 -0.83
CA THR A 336 -21.50 -15.93 -0.31
C THR A 336 -21.19 -14.58 0.32
N PRO A 337 -22.17 -13.69 0.50
CA PRO A 337 -21.96 -12.47 1.28
C PRO A 337 -21.45 -12.75 2.71
N TYR A 338 -20.65 -11.81 3.23
CA TYR A 338 -20.07 -11.89 4.57
C TYR A 338 -21.16 -12.10 5.65
N PRO A 339 -21.07 -13.16 6.47
CA PRO A 339 -22.14 -13.52 7.41
C PRO A 339 -22.12 -12.71 8.71
N GLY A 340 -21.03 -12.00 9.01
CA GLY A 340 -20.92 -11.20 10.24
C GLY A 340 -21.85 -9.98 10.24
N SER A 341 -22.04 -9.41 11.42
CA SER A 341 -22.78 -8.16 11.59
C SER A 341 -22.04 -7.00 10.91
N LEU A 342 -22.79 -6.09 10.28
CA LEU A 342 -22.24 -4.89 9.65
C LEU A 342 -22.93 -3.64 10.20
N PRO A 343 -22.22 -2.49 10.27
CA PRO A 343 -22.76 -1.26 10.87
C PRO A 343 -23.97 -0.65 10.17
N TRP A 344 -24.26 -1.10 8.94
CA TRP A 344 -25.32 -0.57 8.08
C TRP A 344 -26.49 -1.54 7.86
N GLY A 345 -26.50 -2.70 8.54
CA GLY A 345 -27.55 -3.72 8.39
C GLY A 345 -27.22 -5.05 9.05
#